data_AF-A0A3A9YYR3-F1
#
_entry.id   AF-A0A3A9YYR3-F1
#
_cell.length_a   1.000
_cell.length_b   1.000
_cell.length_c   1.000
_cell.angle_alpha   90.00
_cell.angle_beta   90.00
_cell.angle_gamma   90.00
#
_symmetry.space_group_name_H-M   'P 1'
#
loop_
_entity.id
_entity.type
_entity.pdbx_description
1 polymer ?
#
loop_
_entity_poly.entity_id
_entity_poly.type
_entity_poly.pdbx_seq_one_letter_code
_entity_poly.pdbx_strand_id
1 'polypeptide(L)'
;MSQPTELRELQTSLRTASDIAFDVQPPSGEQAEVLVDALRRALAAAQALGAGPGTTGCREHPRGAVDPLYGDKDDPLPPGWGRCLLCNDRRRRASRGLAGRA
;
A
#
# COMPACT_ATOMS: atom_id res chain seq x y z
N MET A 1 3.84 -8.71 1.37
CA MET A 1 3.12 -9.72 0.55
C MET A 1 1.63 -9.66 0.90
N SER A 2 0.96 -8.51 0.70
CA SER A 2 -0.39 -8.29 1.25
C SER A 2 -1.52 -8.59 0.27
N GLN A 3 -1.25 -8.55 -1.05
CA GLN A 3 -2.18 -8.72 -2.19
C GLN A 3 -3.30 -9.78 -2.04
N PRO A 4 -3.09 -10.96 -1.43
CA PRO A 4 -4.16 -11.94 -1.26
C PRO A 4 -5.30 -11.47 -0.36
N THR A 5 -5.00 -10.54 0.56
CA THR A 5 -5.96 -10.05 1.54
C THR A 5 -6.86 -8.97 0.95
N GLU A 6 -6.31 -8.00 0.19
CA GLU A 6 -7.12 -6.93 -0.38
C GLU A 6 -8.05 -7.45 -1.49
N LEU A 7 -7.63 -8.44 -2.28
CA LEU A 7 -8.51 -9.08 -3.26
C LEU A 7 -9.69 -9.80 -2.58
N ARG A 8 -9.44 -10.51 -1.48
CA ARG A 8 -10.50 -11.18 -0.71
C ARG A 8 -11.45 -10.19 -0.06
N GLU A 9 -10.93 -9.09 0.48
CA GLU A 9 -11.73 -8.02 1.08
C GLU A 9 -12.61 -7.35 0.02
N LEU A 10 -12.06 -7.07 -1.17
CA LEU A 10 -12.80 -6.53 -2.30
C LEU A 10 -13.95 -7.47 -2.70
N GLN A 11 -13.66 -8.75 -2.91
CA GLN A 11 -14.65 -9.75 -3.31
C GLN A 11 -15.77 -9.92 -2.27
N THR A 12 -15.42 -9.93 -0.99
CA THR A 12 -16.39 -10.07 0.11
C THR A 12 -17.28 -8.85 0.20
N SER A 13 -16.69 -7.65 0.18
CA SER A 13 -17.42 -6.38 0.25
C SER A 13 -18.37 -6.19 -0.94
N LEU A 14 -17.93 -6.54 -2.16
CA LEU A 14 -18.78 -6.46 -3.35
C LEU A 14 -19.94 -7.45 -3.33
N ARG A 15 -19.75 -8.65 -2.77
CA ARG A 15 -20.84 -9.62 -2.62
C ARG A 15 -21.92 -9.07 -1.70
N THR A 16 -21.55 -8.57 -0.52
CA THR A 16 -22.50 -7.94 0.41
C THR A 16 -23.24 -6.76 -0.22
N ALA A 17 -22.53 -5.88 -0.94
CA ALA A 17 -23.17 -4.76 -1.62
C ALA A 17 -24.16 -5.23 -2.71
N SER A 18 -23.82 -6.28 -3.45
CA SER A 18 -24.68 -6.84 -4.50
C SER A 18 -25.93 -7.49 -3.91
N ASP A 19 -25.79 -8.25 -2.83
CA ASP A 19 -26.91 -8.92 -2.16
C ASP A 19 -27.97 -7.91 -1.68
N ILE A 20 -27.55 -6.73 -1.20
CA ILE A 20 -28.47 -5.67 -0.76
C ILE A 20 -29.03 -4.87 -1.95
N ALA A 21 -28.20 -4.53 -2.95
CA ALA A 21 -28.61 -3.67 -4.06
C ALA A 21 -29.57 -4.35 -5.04
N PHE A 22 -29.50 -5.67 -5.19
CA PHE A 22 -30.35 -6.46 -6.09
C PHE A 22 -31.50 -7.17 -5.38
N ASP A 23 -31.78 -6.80 -4.14
CA ASP A 23 -33.01 -7.24 -3.47
C ASP A 23 -34.25 -6.69 -4.22
N VAL A 24 -35.36 -7.42 -4.15
CA VAL A 24 -36.62 -7.10 -4.85
C VAL A 24 -37.31 -5.89 -4.23
N GLN A 25 -36.90 -5.47 -3.04
CA GLN A 25 -37.44 -4.34 -2.29
C GLN A 25 -36.39 -3.26 -2.05
N PRO A 26 -36.77 -1.98 -1.95
CA PRO A 26 -35.85 -0.92 -1.57
C PRO A 26 -35.27 -1.21 -0.17
N PRO A 27 -33.96 -1.01 0.05
CA PRO A 27 -33.33 -1.32 1.32
C PRO A 27 -33.92 -0.47 2.45
N SER A 28 -34.15 -1.11 3.60
CA SER A 28 -34.46 -0.43 4.85
C SER A 28 -33.33 0.52 5.27
N GLY A 29 -33.57 1.42 6.23
CA GLY A 29 -32.55 2.35 6.71
C GLY A 29 -31.27 1.64 7.18
N GLU A 30 -31.41 0.52 7.91
CA GLU A 30 -30.28 -0.29 8.35
C GLU A 30 -29.57 -0.99 7.18
N GLN A 31 -30.33 -1.56 6.23
CA GLN A 31 -29.75 -2.16 5.03
C GLN A 31 -28.98 -1.12 4.18
N ALA A 32 -29.46 0.12 4.12
CA ALA A 32 -28.77 1.20 3.44
C ALA A 32 -27.43 1.55 4.10
N GLU A 33 -27.35 1.54 5.45
CA GLU A 33 -26.08 1.75 6.17
C GLU A 33 -25.07 0.63 5.88
N VAL A 34 -25.51 -0.62 5.91
CA VAL A 34 -24.66 -1.79 5.58
C VAL A 34 -24.17 -1.71 4.13
N LEU A 35 -25.03 -1.30 3.19
CA LEU A 35 -24.66 -1.09 1.80
C LEU A 35 -23.58 -0.03 1.65
N VAL A 36 -23.71 1.11 2.34
CA VAL A 36 -22.71 2.19 2.31
C VAL A 36 -21.37 1.71 2.87
N ASP A 37 -21.35 0.96 3.97
CA ASP A 37 -20.13 0.41 4.55
C ASP A 37 -19.45 -0.58 3.59
N ALA A 38 -20.22 -1.52 3.01
CA ALA A 38 -19.71 -2.48 2.04
C ALA A 38 -19.09 -1.80 0.82
N LEU A 39 -19.73 -0.75 0.27
CA LEU A 39 -19.20 0.02 -0.86
C LEU A 39 -17.90 0.76 -0.50
N ARG A 40 -17.80 1.32 0.72
CA ARG A 40 -16.58 2.00 1.20
C ARG A 40 -15.42 1.02 1.33
N ARG A 41 -15.65 -0.17 1.90
CA ARG A 41 -14.63 -1.23 2.02
C ARG A 41 -14.18 -1.73 0.65
N ALA A 42 -15.12 -1.95 -0.28
CA ALA A 42 -14.81 -2.32 -1.65
C ALA A 42 -13.94 -1.25 -2.34
N LEU A 43 -14.29 0.03 -2.19
CA LEU A 43 -13.50 1.14 -2.75
C LEU A 43 -12.08 1.16 -2.18
N ALA A 44 -11.92 1.05 -0.86
CA ALA A 44 -10.62 1.05 -0.21
C ALA A 44 -9.75 -0.14 -0.67
N ALA A 45 -10.33 -1.34 -0.76
CA ALA A 45 -9.64 -2.53 -1.24
C ALA A 45 -9.24 -2.41 -2.73
N ALA A 46 -10.13 -1.88 -3.57
CA ALA A 46 -9.83 -1.62 -4.99
C ALA A 46 -8.72 -0.57 -5.16
N GLN A 47 -8.75 0.50 -4.36
CA GLN A 47 -7.67 1.50 -4.33
C GLN A 47 -6.34 0.87 -3.90
N ALA A 48 -6.33 -0.02 -2.91
CA ALA A 48 -5.13 -0.73 -2.48
C ALA A 48 -4.56 -1.66 -3.56
N LEU A 49 -5.42 -2.29 -4.38
CA LEU A 49 -5.01 -3.09 -5.54
C LEU A 49 -4.43 -2.21 -6.66
N GLY A 50 -5.06 -1.06 -6.93
CA GLY A 50 -4.62 -0.08 -7.94
C GLY A 50 -3.39 0.71 -7.53
N ALA A 51 -3.19 0.93 -6.23
CA ALA A 51 -1.98 1.49 -5.63
C ALA A 51 -0.80 0.50 -5.64
N GLY A 52 -0.78 -0.42 -6.61
CA GLY A 52 0.19 -1.50 -6.75
C GLY A 52 1.59 -1.06 -6.32
N PRO A 53 2.34 -1.87 -5.56
CA PRO A 53 3.42 -1.31 -4.78
C PRO A 53 4.53 -0.85 -5.72
N GLY A 54 4.92 0.44 -5.67
CA GLY A 54 6.14 0.89 -6.33
C GLY A 54 6.33 2.37 -6.59
N THR A 55 6.43 3.17 -5.53
CA THR A 55 6.82 4.59 -5.59
C THR A 55 8.34 4.81 -5.57
N THR A 56 9.16 3.76 -5.47
CA THR A 56 10.62 3.91 -5.31
C THR A 56 11.35 4.19 -6.63
N GLY A 57 10.81 3.75 -7.77
CA GLY A 57 11.47 3.88 -9.08
C GLY A 57 12.79 3.11 -9.20
N CYS A 58 13.04 2.12 -8.34
CA CYS A 58 14.24 1.29 -8.38
C CYS A 58 14.08 0.10 -9.36
N ARG A 59 15.12 -0.26 -10.12
CA ARG A 59 15.10 -1.44 -11.00
C ARG A 59 15.09 -2.76 -10.24
N GLU A 60 15.78 -2.83 -9.11
CA GLU A 60 15.88 -4.04 -8.27
C GLU A 60 14.65 -4.23 -7.39
N HIS A 61 14.17 -3.14 -6.79
CA HIS A 61 13.01 -3.15 -5.89
C HIS A 61 11.99 -2.10 -6.37
N PRO A 62 11.39 -2.29 -7.56
CA PRO A 62 10.41 -1.36 -8.09
C PRO A 62 9.26 -1.15 -7.11
N ARG A 63 9.01 -2.16 -6.26
CA ARG A 63 7.95 -2.25 -5.26
C ARG A 63 8.43 -2.16 -3.81
N GLY A 64 9.68 -1.72 -3.59
CA GLY A 64 10.29 -1.64 -2.25
C GLY A 64 9.64 -0.57 -1.37
N ALA A 65 9.94 -0.59 -0.06
CA ALA A 65 9.57 0.50 0.83
C ALA A 65 10.30 1.81 0.43
N VAL A 66 9.62 2.95 0.57
CA VAL A 66 10.24 4.26 0.38
C VAL A 66 11.08 4.60 1.61
N ASP A 67 12.29 5.11 1.40
CA ASP A 67 13.16 5.58 2.46
C ASP A 67 12.57 6.86 3.08
N PRO A 68 12.30 6.90 4.41
CA PRO A 68 11.75 8.08 5.07
C PRO A 68 12.60 9.35 4.93
N LEU A 69 13.93 9.19 4.77
CA LEU A 69 14.85 10.32 4.59
C LEU A 69 14.81 10.89 3.15
N TYR A 70 14.09 10.26 2.24
CA TYR A 70 13.97 10.77 0.87
C TYR A 70 13.08 12.01 0.84
N GLY A 71 13.70 13.17 0.62
CA GLY A 71 13.02 14.47 0.61
C GLY A 71 12.90 15.11 1.99
N ASP A 72 13.52 14.52 3.03
CA ASP A 72 13.68 15.18 4.32
C ASP A 72 14.70 16.34 4.17
N LYS A 73 14.33 17.52 4.66
CA LYS A 73 15.16 18.74 4.57
C LYS A 73 16.15 18.87 5.71
N ASP A 74 15.86 18.24 6.84
CA ASP A 74 16.63 18.32 8.07
C ASP A 74 17.63 17.16 8.16
N ASP A 75 17.30 16.00 7.58
CA ASP A 75 18.21 14.85 7.42
C ASP A 75 18.13 14.24 5.99
N PRO A 76 18.66 14.95 4.97
CA PRO A 76 18.56 14.50 3.59
C PRO A 76 19.44 13.27 3.32
N LEU A 77 18.94 12.38 2.47
CA LEU A 77 19.75 11.29 1.94
C LEU A 77 21.02 11.80 1.24
N PRO A 78 22.15 11.04 1.35
CA PRO A 78 23.36 11.40 0.64
C PRO A 78 23.17 11.46 -0.89
N PRO A 79 23.98 12.27 -1.61
CA PRO A 79 23.89 12.35 -3.07
C PRO A 79 23.99 10.97 -3.76
N GLY A 80 23.13 10.73 -4.75
CA GLY A 80 23.10 9.46 -5.50
C GLY A 80 22.35 8.31 -4.81
N TRP A 81 21.65 8.59 -3.70
CA TRP A 81 20.73 7.66 -3.06
C TRP A 81 19.32 7.89 -3.57
N GLY A 82 18.58 6.79 -3.78
CA GLY A 82 17.24 6.84 -4.35
C GLY A 82 16.16 6.70 -3.29
N ARG A 83 14.90 6.61 -3.73
CA ARG A 83 13.74 6.39 -2.85
C ARG A 83 13.70 5.01 -2.20
N CYS A 84 14.51 4.04 -2.64
CA CYS A 84 14.35 2.65 -2.20
C CYS A 84 15.06 2.39 -0.86
N LEU A 85 14.28 2.17 0.21
CA LEU A 85 14.78 1.84 1.54
C LEU A 85 15.67 0.59 1.53
N LEU A 86 15.33 -0.45 0.79
CA LEU A 86 16.09 -1.71 0.74
C LEU A 86 17.49 -1.54 0.13
N CYS A 87 17.59 -0.80 -0.98
CA CYS A 87 18.88 -0.47 -1.60
C CYS A 87 19.71 0.45 -0.68
N ASN A 88 19.06 1.42 -0.05
CA ASN A 88 19.71 2.35 0.86
C ASN A 88 20.20 1.64 2.13
N ASP A 89 19.43 0.73 2.73
CA ASP A 89 19.83 -0.09 3.87
C ASP A 89 21.02 -0.99 3.53
N ARG A 90 21.03 -1.59 2.33
CA ARG A 90 22.19 -2.36 1.84
C ARG A 90 23.44 -1.47 1.80
N ARG A 91 23.33 -0.24 1.30
CA ARG A 91 24.43 0.74 1.30
C ARG A 91 24.84 1.16 2.72
N ARG A 92 23.90 1.45 3.63
CA ARG A 92 24.19 1.79 5.05
C ARG A 92 25.01 0.70 5.73
N ARG A 93 24.64 -0.57 5.51
CA ARG A 93 25.38 -1.72 6.08
C ARG A 93 26.79 -1.82 5.49
N ALA A 94 26.95 -1.63 4.19
CA ALA A 94 28.26 -1.63 3.54
C ALA A 94 29.18 -0.51 4.08
N SER A 95 28.66 0.71 4.26
CA SER A 95 29.43 1.84 4.80
C SER A 95 29.85 1.63 6.25
N ARG A 96 28.97 1.04 7.09
CA ARG A 96 29.31 0.71 8.49
C ARG A 96 30.41 -0.35 8.60
N GLY A 97 30.44 -1.32 7.67
CA GLY A 97 31.49 -2.35 7.61
C GLY A 97 32.87 -1.80 7.20
N LEU A 98 32.93 -0.68 6.47
CA LEU A 98 34.17 -0.01 6.09
C LEU A 98 34.71 0.87 7.23
N ALA A 99 33.84 1.53 8.00
CA ALA A 99 34.23 2.37 9.13
C ALA A 99 34.80 1.59 10.33
N GLY A 100 34.49 0.30 10.47
CA GLY A 100 35.03 -0.56 11.53
C GLY A 100 36.38 -1.22 11.22
N ARG A 101 36.99 -0.94 10.07
CA ARG A 101 38.30 -1.50 9.65
C ARG A 101 39.40 -0.44 9.52
N ALA A 102 39.13 0.80 9.96
CA ALA A 102 40.06 1.91 9.97
C ALA A 102 40.59 2.16 11.40
#